data_AF-A0A2K8LLZ5-F1
#
_entry.id   AF-A0A2K8LLZ5-F1
#
_cell.length_a   1.000
_cell.length_b   1.000
_cell.length_c   1.000
_cell.angle_alpha   90.00
_cell.angle_beta   90.00
_cell.angle_gamma   90.00
#
_symmetry.space_group_name_H-M   'P 1'
#
loop_
_entity.id
_entity.type
_entity.pdbx_description
1 polymer ?
#
loop_
_entity_poly.entity_id
_entity_poly.type
_entity_poly.pdbx_seq_one_letter_code
_entity_poly.pdbx_strand_id
1 'polypeptide(L)'
;MDEEALTALAFGSDAGSSDPIPRDGSPRERLLAAIVLGARGRYAAAADLLDPLRRGRDPLTASLAASTLASHRRQLGAHVAARKLDGEALLKIGLRDAGAPAPTPARAASGGAAQEDPHGLDRQGARADALLGLAADNLALGRISAARRLAIRAAQADRRWRANIRGGWVGAEIELADGHPEAAVAPARLAYETAVARHARRHIVKSGIVLGVALLAAGQDGARELVLAAAADAEKYELDSLSWVATRVAADLDPGGAEEYRFRSHQVLHAVLRHADPCVMRIAHESPWVPVRPG
;
A
#
# COMPACT_ATOMS: atom_id res chain seq x y z
N MET A 1 18.11 9.42 12.84
CA MET A 1 16.72 9.79 12.54
C MET A 1 15.86 9.10 13.57
N ASP A 2 14.97 9.83 14.22
CA ASP A 2 14.10 9.32 15.27
C ASP A 2 12.76 8.80 14.70
N GLU A 3 11.93 8.27 15.59
CA GLU A 3 10.62 7.73 15.26
C GLU A 3 9.65 8.76 14.65
N GLU A 4 9.71 10.03 15.08
CA GLU A 4 8.87 11.11 14.57
C GLU A 4 9.22 11.42 13.10
N ALA A 5 10.51 11.56 12.80
CA ALA A 5 10.99 11.77 11.44
C ALA A 5 10.66 10.57 10.51
N LEU A 6 10.81 9.33 10.99
CA LEU A 6 10.39 8.14 10.23
C LEU A 6 8.87 8.10 9.99
N THR A 7 8.08 8.53 10.97
CA THR A 7 6.61 8.64 10.86
C THR A 7 6.23 9.70 9.82
N ALA A 8 6.91 10.85 9.82
CA ALA A 8 6.72 11.90 8.83
C ALA A 8 7.05 11.43 7.40
N LEU A 9 8.15 10.69 7.22
CA LEU A 9 8.50 10.09 5.93
C LEU A 9 7.49 9.03 5.46
N ALA A 10 6.94 8.23 6.38
CA ALA A 10 6.00 7.17 6.05
C ALA A 10 4.58 7.69 5.74
N PHE A 11 4.12 8.72 6.47
CA PHE A 11 2.70 9.12 6.50
C PHE A 11 2.45 10.63 6.37
N GLY A 12 3.48 11.47 6.41
CA GLY A 12 3.37 12.92 6.42
C GLY A 12 3.67 13.60 5.08
N SER A 13 3.93 14.91 5.15
CA SER A 13 4.12 15.80 4.00
C SER A 13 5.53 15.80 3.44
N ASP A 14 6.51 15.38 4.25
CA ASP A 14 7.91 15.36 3.90
C ASP A 14 8.31 13.95 3.49
N ALA A 15 8.67 13.78 2.23
CA ALA A 15 9.28 12.55 1.70
C ALA A 15 10.72 12.84 1.21
N GLY A 16 11.35 13.89 1.75
CA GLY A 16 12.68 14.36 1.36
C GLY A 16 13.81 13.34 1.56
N SER A 17 14.95 13.64 0.94
CA SER A 17 16.15 12.79 0.79
C SER A 17 16.97 12.65 2.09
N SER A 18 16.37 12.12 3.14
CA SER A 18 17.15 11.71 4.31
C SER A 18 17.67 10.29 4.11
N ASP A 19 18.80 10.20 3.41
CA ASP A 19 19.67 9.03 3.48
C ASP A 19 20.84 9.31 4.45
N PRO A 20 21.26 8.32 5.26
CA PRO A 20 20.76 6.96 5.30
C PRO A 20 19.52 6.78 6.23
N ILE A 21 18.57 5.97 5.79
CA ILE A 21 17.47 5.46 6.64
C ILE A 21 18.05 4.51 7.70
N PRO A 22 17.83 4.74 9.01
CA PRO A 22 18.33 3.86 10.07
C PRO A 22 17.81 2.43 9.95
N ARG A 23 18.63 1.46 10.39
CA ARG A 23 18.32 0.02 10.31
C ARG A 23 18.23 -0.65 11.67
N ASP A 24 18.73 0.02 12.70
CA ASP A 24 18.68 -0.34 14.10
C ASP A 24 17.54 0.39 14.82
N GLY A 25 17.45 0.21 16.13
CA GLY A 25 16.39 0.81 16.97
C GLY A 25 15.29 -0.15 17.36
N SER A 26 14.22 0.44 17.88
CA SER A 26 13.03 -0.25 18.37
C SER A 26 12.29 -1.00 17.24
N PRO A 27 11.41 -1.97 17.59
CA PRO A 27 10.56 -2.62 16.60
C PRO A 27 9.70 -1.66 15.77
N ARG A 28 9.23 -0.55 16.37
CA ARG A 28 8.42 0.47 15.68
C ARG A 28 9.25 1.28 14.69
N GLU A 29 10.43 1.74 15.08
CA GLU A 29 11.37 2.45 14.20
C GLU A 29 11.77 1.58 13.00
N ARG A 30 12.11 0.30 13.23
CA ARG A 30 12.44 -0.64 12.15
C ARG A 30 11.28 -0.90 11.20
N LEU A 31 10.05 -0.98 11.71
CA LEU A 31 8.85 -1.10 10.88
C LEU A 31 8.66 0.13 9.99
N LEU A 32 8.76 1.33 10.56
CA LEU A 32 8.64 2.59 9.82
C LEU A 32 9.74 2.74 8.77
N ALA A 33 10.99 2.44 9.13
CA ALA A 33 12.13 2.41 8.21
C ALA A 33 11.87 1.46 7.03
N ALA A 34 11.31 0.28 7.29
CA ALA A 34 10.96 -0.66 6.23
C ALA A 34 9.83 -0.14 5.30
N ILE A 35 8.84 0.59 5.83
CA ILE A 35 7.79 1.25 5.03
C ILE A 35 8.41 2.30 4.09
N VAL A 36 9.33 3.12 4.61
CA VAL A 36 10.04 4.15 3.83
C VAL A 36 10.93 3.52 2.76
N LEU A 37 11.73 2.52 3.11
CA LEU A 37 12.56 1.77 2.17
C LEU A 37 11.73 1.13 1.06
N GLY A 38 10.58 0.54 1.40
CA GLY A 38 9.65 -0.02 0.44
C GLY A 38 9.03 1.02 -0.49
N ALA A 39 8.75 2.22 0.02
CA ALA A 39 8.28 3.34 -0.81
C ALA A 39 9.33 3.78 -1.84
N ARG A 40 10.61 3.77 -1.46
CA ARG A 40 11.77 4.01 -2.34
C ARG A 40 12.21 2.79 -3.16
N GLY A 41 11.38 1.74 -3.24
CA GLY A 41 11.67 0.54 -4.02
C GLY A 41 12.84 -0.31 -3.51
N ARG A 42 13.36 -0.05 -2.31
CA ARG A 42 14.47 -0.80 -1.68
C ARG A 42 13.95 -2.06 -0.96
N TYR A 43 13.30 -2.95 -1.69
CA TYR A 43 12.50 -4.04 -1.12
C TYR A 43 13.31 -5.10 -0.36
N ALA A 44 14.53 -5.41 -0.78
CA ALA A 44 15.42 -6.35 -0.08
C ALA A 44 15.82 -5.79 1.30
N ALA A 45 16.26 -4.53 1.35
CA ALA A 45 16.58 -3.86 2.61
C ALA A 45 15.36 -3.73 3.53
N ALA A 46 14.18 -3.44 2.98
CA ALA A 46 12.94 -3.45 3.75
C ALA A 46 12.62 -4.86 4.28
N ALA A 47 12.78 -5.90 3.46
CA ALA A 47 12.55 -7.28 3.87
C ALA A 47 13.48 -7.69 5.02
N ASP A 48 14.77 -7.34 4.96
CA ASP A 48 15.74 -7.62 6.03
C ASP A 48 15.31 -7.05 7.39
N LEU A 49 14.66 -5.88 7.39
CA LEU A 49 14.08 -5.29 8.60
C LEU A 49 12.79 -5.98 9.04
N LEU A 50 11.91 -6.32 8.10
CA LEU A 50 10.58 -6.87 8.38
C LEU A 50 10.63 -8.33 8.84
N ASP A 51 11.57 -9.11 8.32
CA ASP A 51 11.58 -10.57 8.51
C ASP A 51 11.81 -11.00 9.97
N PRO A 52 12.73 -10.37 10.74
CA PRO A 52 12.84 -10.64 12.17
C PRO A 52 11.61 -10.15 12.96
N LEU A 53 11.02 -9.02 12.57
CA LEU A 53 9.81 -8.48 13.22
C LEU A 53 8.61 -9.42 13.03
N ARG A 54 8.43 -9.93 11.80
CA ARG A 54 7.38 -10.90 11.45
C ARG A 54 7.47 -12.21 12.24
N ARG A 55 8.70 -12.66 12.53
CA ARG A 55 8.97 -13.88 13.34
C ARG A 55 9.02 -13.60 14.86
N GLY A 56 8.86 -12.35 15.27
CA GLY A 56 8.89 -11.93 16.66
C GLY A 56 7.69 -12.41 17.48
N ARG A 57 7.78 -12.23 18.81
CA ARG A 57 6.74 -12.67 19.77
C ARG A 57 5.58 -11.68 19.92
N ASP A 58 5.79 -10.39 19.65
CA ASP A 58 4.72 -9.39 19.74
C ASP A 58 3.77 -9.54 18.55
N PRO A 59 2.49 -9.92 18.78
CA PRO A 59 1.59 -10.25 17.68
C PRO A 59 1.22 -9.04 16.80
N LEU A 60 1.15 -7.84 17.38
CA LEU A 60 0.83 -6.62 16.64
C LEU A 60 1.95 -6.27 15.66
N THR A 61 3.17 -6.13 16.16
CA THR A 61 4.36 -5.86 15.34
C THR A 61 4.54 -6.91 14.26
N ALA A 62 4.39 -8.18 14.61
CA ALA A 62 4.55 -9.28 13.67
C ALA A 62 3.46 -9.26 12.56
N SER A 63 2.23 -8.82 12.88
CA SER A 63 1.16 -8.61 11.89
C SER A 63 1.46 -7.45 10.96
N LEU A 64 1.83 -6.29 11.50
CA LEU A 64 2.19 -5.11 10.70
C LEU A 64 3.38 -5.39 9.77
N ALA A 65 4.38 -6.15 10.26
CA ALA A 65 5.51 -6.55 9.46
C ALA A 65 5.12 -7.51 8.32
N ALA A 66 4.24 -8.49 8.60
CA ALA A 66 3.72 -9.40 7.59
C ALA A 66 2.94 -8.66 6.49
N SER A 67 2.01 -7.77 6.84
CA SER A 67 1.23 -7.00 5.86
C SER A 67 2.05 -5.97 5.10
N THR A 68 3.06 -5.35 5.72
CA THR A 68 4.00 -4.47 5.01
C THR A 68 4.80 -5.27 3.97
N LEU A 69 5.33 -6.44 4.36
CA LEU A 69 6.04 -7.32 3.43
C LEU A 69 5.11 -7.79 2.30
N ALA A 70 3.87 -8.15 2.61
CA ALA A 70 2.86 -8.53 1.61
C ALA A 70 2.63 -7.41 0.59
N SER A 71 2.50 -6.16 1.06
CA SER A 71 2.37 -5.00 0.19
C SER A 71 3.57 -4.85 -0.75
N HIS A 72 4.80 -5.11 -0.29
CA HIS A 72 6.00 -5.07 -1.15
C HIS A 72 5.97 -6.16 -2.22
N ARG A 73 5.56 -7.39 -1.84
CA ARG A 73 5.39 -8.50 -2.80
C ARG A 73 4.37 -8.17 -3.88
N ARG A 74 3.27 -7.54 -3.49
CA ARG A 74 2.19 -7.12 -4.40
C ARG A 74 2.64 -6.09 -5.43
N GLN A 75 3.49 -5.15 -5.05
CA GLN A 75 4.03 -4.15 -6.00
C GLN A 75 4.82 -4.79 -7.14
N LEU A 76 5.35 -5.99 -6.93
CA LEU A 76 6.08 -6.75 -7.95
C LEU A 76 5.26 -7.93 -8.51
N GLY A 77 3.93 -7.86 -8.39
CA GLY A 77 3.00 -8.83 -8.95
C GLY A 77 2.95 -10.19 -8.25
N ALA A 78 3.64 -10.36 -7.11
CA ALA A 78 3.69 -11.62 -6.37
C ALA A 78 2.46 -11.83 -5.47
N HIS A 79 1.26 -11.76 -6.05
CA HIS A 79 -0.03 -11.80 -5.34
C HIS A 79 -0.25 -13.09 -4.53
N VAL A 80 0.19 -14.24 -5.04
CA VAL A 80 0.06 -15.52 -4.31
C VAL A 80 0.91 -15.50 -3.03
N ALA A 81 2.11 -14.92 -3.09
CA ALA A 81 2.98 -14.79 -1.92
C ALA A 81 2.45 -13.73 -0.94
N ALA A 82 2.01 -12.57 -1.47
CA ALA A 82 1.38 -11.52 -0.68
C ALA A 82 0.15 -12.03 0.09
N ARG A 83 -0.73 -12.81 -0.56
CA ARG A 83 -1.93 -13.36 0.07
C ARG A 83 -1.61 -14.26 1.26
N LYS A 84 -0.54 -15.05 1.19
CA LYS A 84 -0.09 -15.90 2.31
C LYS A 84 0.36 -15.05 3.49
N LEU A 85 1.10 -13.98 3.23
CA LEU A 85 1.60 -13.05 4.24
C LEU A 85 0.46 -12.25 4.91
N ASP A 86 -0.51 -11.74 4.16
CA ASP A 86 -1.67 -11.06 4.76
C ASP A 86 -2.59 -12.03 5.52
N GLY A 87 -2.67 -13.29 5.09
CA GLY A 87 -3.31 -14.36 5.87
C GLY A 87 -2.57 -14.63 7.19
N GLU A 88 -1.24 -14.68 7.17
CA GLU A 88 -0.40 -14.77 8.37
C GLU A 88 -0.62 -13.57 9.30
N ALA A 89 -0.65 -12.35 8.75
CA ALA A 89 -0.88 -11.13 9.50
C ALA A 89 -2.20 -11.20 10.28
N LEU A 90 -3.30 -11.55 9.58
CA LEU A 90 -4.62 -11.66 10.19
C LEU A 90 -4.69 -12.73 11.30
N LEU A 91 -3.95 -13.84 11.16
CA LEU A 91 -3.87 -14.86 12.21
C LEU A 91 -3.16 -14.35 13.47
N LYS A 92 -2.12 -13.51 13.34
CA LYS A 92 -1.34 -12.99 14.48
C LYS A 92 -2.16 -12.08 15.38
N ILE A 93 -2.97 -11.20 14.82
CA ILE A 93 -3.87 -10.31 15.59
C ILE A 93 -5.21 -10.97 15.96
N GLY A 94 -5.48 -12.15 15.40
CA GLY A 94 -6.67 -12.94 15.65
C GLY A 94 -7.86 -12.55 14.77
N LEU A 95 -8.67 -13.56 14.43
CA LEU A 95 -9.91 -13.40 13.65
C LEU A 95 -11.11 -12.91 14.46
N ARG A 96 -10.96 -12.56 15.73
CA ARG A 96 -12.10 -12.28 16.63
C ARG A 96 -12.81 -11.00 16.21
N ASP A 97 -13.86 -11.10 15.40
CA ASP A 97 -15.01 -10.17 15.40
C ASP A 97 -16.31 -10.98 15.25
N ALA A 98 -17.36 -10.49 15.92
CA ALA A 98 -18.75 -10.98 15.95
C ALA A 98 -19.02 -12.26 16.78
N GLY A 99 -19.05 -12.12 18.12
CA GLY A 99 -19.64 -13.15 19.00
C GLY A 99 -19.01 -13.30 20.39
N ALA A 100 -17.86 -12.67 20.65
CA ALA A 100 -17.32 -12.63 22.01
C ALA A 100 -18.13 -11.62 22.85
N PRO A 101 -18.60 -11.99 24.06
CA PRO A 101 -19.29 -11.05 24.93
C PRO A 101 -18.37 -9.84 25.19
N ALA A 102 -18.97 -8.64 25.23
CA ALA A 102 -18.26 -7.42 25.56
C ALA A 102 -17.39 -7.65 26.82
N PRO A 103 -16.15 -7.15 26.87
CA PRO A 103 -15.35 -7.26 28.07
C PRO A 103 -16.12 -6.68 29.24
N THR A 104 -16.28 -7.48 30.30
CA THR A 104 -16.86 -7.00 31.57
C THR A 104 -16.14 -5.73 32.03
N PRO A 105 -16.86 -4.72 32.58
CA PRO A 105 -16.28 -3.43 32.97
C PRO A 105 -15.00 -3.55 33.83
N ALA A 106 -14.90 -4.60 34.64
CA ALA A 106 -13.74 -4.91 35.48
C ALA A 106 -12.42 -5.19 34.72
N ARG A 107 -12.48 -5.69 33.47
CA ARG A 107 -11.28 -5.88 32.61
C ARG A 107 -10.92 -4.63 31.79
N ALA A 108 -11.87 -3.71 31.62
CA ALA A 108 -11.62 -2.42 30.98
C ALA A 108 -10.90 -1.43 31.92
N ALA A 109 -11.09 -1.57 33.23
CA ALA A 109 -10.49 -0.68 34.23
C ALA A 109 -9.01 -0.98 34.58
N SER A 110 -8.46 -2.13 34.15
CA SER A 110 -7.09 -2.57 34.49
C SER A 110 -6.09 -2.55 33.32
N GLY A 111 -6.56 -2.29 32.10
CA GLY A 111 -5.69 -1.97 30.97
C GLY A 111 -5.80 -0.49 30.67
N GLY A 112 -4.76 0.29 30.92
CA GLY A 112 -4.69 1.67 30.43
C GLY A 112 -5.11 1.67 28.97
N ALA A 113 -6.08 2.51 28.60
CA ALA A 113 -6.64 2.56 27.26
C ALA A 113 -5.46 2.61 26.28
N ALA A 114 -5.28 1.53 25.50
CA ALA A 114 -4.22 1.46 24.52
C ALA A 114 -4.41 2.67 23.61
N GLN A 115 -3.49 3.64 23.72
CA GLN A 115 -3.60 4.90 23.01
C GLN A 115 -3.72 4.58 21.51
N GLU A 116 -4.80 5.04 20.90
CA GLU A 116 -5.03 4.82 19.48
C GLU A 116 -3.87 5.40 18.69
N ASP A 117 -3.30 4.61 17.77
CA ASP A 117 -2.25 5.11 16.90
C ASP A 117 -2.92 5.96 15.79
N PRO A 118 -2.54 7.23 15.62
CA PRO A 118 -3.19 8.13 14.67
C PRO A 118 -3.01 7.71 13.20
N HIS A 119 -2.05 6.83 12.93
CA HIS A 119 -1.81 6.23 11.62
C HIS A 119 -2.37 4.80 11.54
N GLY A 120 -3.08 4.30 12.57
CA GLY A 120 -3.64 2.96 12.57
C GLY A 120 -2.56 1.87 12.61
N LEU A 121 -1.45 2.10 13.33
CA LEU A 121 -0.46 1.05 13.65
C LEU A 121 -0.80 0.28 14.93
N ASP A 122 -2.08 0.27 15.31
CA ASP A 122 -2.62 -0.55 16.38
C ASP A 122 -3.36 -1.79 15.84
N ARG A 123 -4.00 -2.56 16.73
CA ARG A 123 -4.68 -3.82 16.36
C ARG A 123 -5.81 -3.62 15.33
N GLN A 124 -6.57 -2.53 15.42
CA GLN A 124 -7.69 -2.28 14.50
C GLN A 124 -7.15 -1.99 13.10
N GLY A 125 -6.15 -1.11 13.00
CA GLY A 125 -5.54 -0.78 11.72
C GLY A 125 -4.74 -1.93 11.10
N ALA A 126 -4.02 -2.71 11.91
CA ALA A 126 -3.36 -3.94 11.46
C ALA A 126 -4.36 -4.95 10.86
N ARG A 127 -5.57 -5.03 11.43
CA ARG A 127 -6.65 -5.87 10.90
C ARG A 127 -7.18 -5.38 9.57
N ALA A 128 -7.46 -4.09 9.48
CA ALA A 128 -7.90 -3.48 8.23
C ALA A 128 -6.85 -3.66 7.13
N ASP A 129 -5.57 -3.49 7.43
CA ASP A 129 -4.48 -3.70 6.47
C ASP A 129 -4.42 -5.13 5.93
N ALA A 130 -4.47 -6.13 6.81
CA ALA A 130 -4.46 -7.54 6.40
C ALA A 130 -5.69 -7.88 5.55
N LEU A 131 -6.88 -7.39 5.93
CA LEU A 131 -8.11 -7.62 5.16
C LEU A 131 -8.08 -6.93 3.79
N LEU A 132 -7.59 -5.70 3.70
CA LEU A 132 -7.42 -4.98 2.44
C LEU A 132 -6.36 -5.62 1.54
N GLY A 133 -5.27 -6.11 2.13
CA GLY A 133 -4.25 -6.86 1.41
C GLY A 133 -4.79 -8.17 0.82
N LEU A 134 -5.53 -8.94 1.63
CA LEU A 134 -6.26 -10.12 1.14
C LEU A 134 -7.28 -9.77 0.06
N ALA A 135 -7.98 -8.63 0.17
CA ALA A 135 -8.92 -8.19 -0.84
C ALA A 135 -8.21 -7.91 -2.17
N ALA A 136 -7.13 -7.13 -2.15
CA ALA A 136 -6.32 -6.80 -3.33
C ALA A 136 -5.75 -8.06 -4.01
N ASP A 137 -5.25 -9.04 -3.26
CA ASP A 137 -4.72 -10.26 -3.87
C ASP A 137 -5.80 -11.19 -4.39
N ASN A 138 -6.98 -11.24 -3.76
CA ASN A 138 -8.10 -11.99 -4.34
C ASN A 138 -8.59 -11.32 -5.63
N LEU A 139 -8.61 -9.98 -5.69
CA LEU A 139 -8.93 -9.24 -6.91
C LEU A 139 -7.96 -9.60 -8.05
N ALA A 140 -6.66 -9.51 -7.80
CA ALA A 140 -5.63 -9.84 -8.79
C ALA A 140 -5.64 -11.33 -9.23
N LEU A 141 -6.26 -12.20 -8.44
CA LEU A 141 -6.47 -13.62 -8.77
C LEU A 141 -7.86 -13.89 -9.41
N GLY A 142 -8.59 -12.84 -9.82
CA GLY A 142 -9.89 -12.95 -10.48
C GLY A 142 -11.07 -13.27 -9.54
N ARG A 143 -10.89 -13.15 -8.22
CA ARG A 143 -11.90 -13.51 -7.20
C ARG A 143 -12.64 -12.28 -6.68
N ILE A 144 -13.32 -11.58 -7.58
CA ILE A 144 -13.96 -10.27 -7.33
C ILE A 144 -14.90 -10.32 -6.11
N SER A 145 -15.80 -11.30 -6.02
CA SER A 145 -16.75 -11.38 -4.89
C SER A 145 -16.06 -11.60 -3.54
N ALA A 146 -14.92 -12.31 -3.52
CA ALA A 146 -14.14 -12.47 -2.29
C ALA A 146 -13.45 -11.16 -1.90
N ALA A 147 -12.87 -10.45 -2.88
CA ALA A 147 -12.29 -9.14 -2.67
C ALA A 147 -13.30 -8.14 -2.08
N ARG A 148 -14.51 -8.08 -2.65
CA ARG A 148 -15.59 -7.19 -2.17
C ARG A 148 -15.98 -7.47 -0.72
N ARG A 149 -16.16 -8.75 -0.33
CA ARG A 149 -16.47 -9.12 1.06
C ARG A 149 -15.35 -8.77 2.03
N LEU A 150 -14.09 -8.93 1.63
CA LEU A 150 -12.93 -8.59 2.45
C LEU A 150 -12.79 -7.07 2.63
N ALA A 151 -13.01 -6.29 1.58
CA ALA A 151 -13.01 -4.82 1.65
C ALA A 151 -14.09 -4.29 2.61
N ILE A 152 -15.31 -4.86 2.58
CA ILE A 152 -16.39 -4.52 3.52
C ILE A 152 -15.95 -4.80 4.97
N ARG A 153 -15.35 -5.96 5.24
CA ARG A 153 -14.85 -6.30 6.59
C ARG A 153 -13.72 -5.39 7.03
N ALA A 154 -12.86 -4.95 6.12
CA ALA A 154 -11.81 -4.00 6.46
C ALA A 154 -12.38 -2.65 6.91
N ALA A 155 -13.40 -2.14 6.20
CA ALA A 155 -14.07 -0.89 6.57
C ALA A 155 -14.85 -0.98 7.89
N GLN A 156 -15.18 -2.19 8.35
CA GLN A 156 -15.74 -2.45 9.68
C GLN A 156 -14.65 -2.52 10.76
N ALA A 157 -13.44 -2.97 10.40
CA ALA A 157 -12.33 -3.12 11.33
C ALA A 157 -11.64 -1.79 11.70
N ASP A 158 -11.54 -0.85 10.74
CA ASP A 158 -10.97 0.48 10.98
C ASP A 158 -11.56 1.50 9.99
N ARG A 159 -11.94 2.67 10.51
CA ARG A 159 -12.53 3.79 9.75
C ARG A 159 -11.65 5.04 9.74
N ARG A 160 -10.42 4.94 10.24
CA ARG A 160 -9.46 6.05 10.24
C ARG A 160 -8.89 6.27 8.84
N TRP A 161 -8.29 7.43 8.66
CA TRP A 161 -7.88 7.96 7.36
C TRP A 161 -7.09 6.96 6.50
N ARG A 162 -6.11 6.24 7.08
CA ARG A 162 -5.26 5.30 6.31
C ARG A 162 -6.03 4.09 5.81
N ALA A 163 -6.92 3.53 6.63
CA ALA A 163 -7.79 2.43 6.24
C ALA A 163 -8.80 2.87 5.18
N ASN A 164 -9.39 4.07 5.31
CA ASN A 164 -10.30 4.62 4.31
C ASN A 164 -9.62 4.86 2.95
N ILE A 165 -8.41 5.42 2.94
CA ILE A 165 -7.64 5.64 1.71
C ILE A 165 -7.37 4.31 1.00
N ARG A 166 -6.83 3.32 1.72
CA ARG A 166 -6.51 2.00 1.16
C ARG A 166 -7.77 1.25 0.73
N GLY A 167 -8.87 1.41 1.47
CA GLY A 167 -10.19 0.91 1.12
C GLY A 167 -10.74 1.53 -0.16
N GLY A 168 -10.54 2.83 -0.36
CA GLY A 168 -10.91 3.51 -1.61
C GLY A 168 -10.10 3.03 -2.80
N TRP A 169 -8.81 2.73 -2.64
CA TRP A 169 -8.00 2.11 -3.70
C TRP A 169 -8.54 0.74 -4.11
N VAL A 170 -8.70 -0.16 -3.13
CA VAL A 170 -9.20 -1.51 -3.40
C VAL A 170 -10.64 -1.48 -3.93
N GLY A 171 -11.48 -0.59 -3.41
CA GLY A 171 -12.85 -0.41 -3.89
C GLY A 171 -12.89 0.02 -5.36
N ALA A 172 -12.08 1.03 -5.74
CA ALA A 172 -11.99 1.47 -7.13
C ALA A 172 -11.46 0.35 -8.05
N GLU A 173 -10.41 -0.36 -7.64
CA GLU A 173 -9.86 -1.48 -8.41
C GLU A 173 -10.89 -2.62 -8.57
N ILE A 174 -11.72 -2.88 -7.55
CA ILE A 174 -12.82 -3.86 -7.64
C ILE A 174 -13.84 -3.44 -8.70
N GLU A 175 -14.33 -2.19 -8.68
CA GLU A 175 -15.34 -1.75 -9.64
C GLU A 175 -14.79 -1.73 -11.08
N LEU A 176 -13.53 -1.33 -11.26
CA LEU A 176 -12.86 -1.38 -12.57
C LEU A 176 -12.78 -2.82 -13.10
N ALA A 177 -12.39 -3.78 -12.26
CA ALA A 177 -12.31 -5.18 -12.66
C ALA A 177 -13.69 -5.82 -12.92
N ASP A 178 -14.74 -5.33 -12.26
CA ASP A 178 -16.12 -5.78 -12.41
C ASP A 178 -16.83 -5.09 -13.60
N GLY A 179 -16.15 -4.19 -14.32
CA GLY A 179 -16.69 -3.51 -15.50
C GLY A 179 -17.56 -2.29 -15.21
N HIS A 180 -17.43 -1.67 -14.03
CA HIS A 180 -18.21 -0.51 -13.59
C HIS A 180 -17.31 0.73 -13.36
N PRO A 181 -16.70 1.30 -14.40
CA PRO A 181 -15.70 2.36 -14.24
C PRO A 181 -16.25 3.63 -13.58
N GLU A 182 -17.51 4.00 -13.83
CA GLU A 182 -18.14 5.16 -13.18
C GLU A 182 -18.25 4.97 -11.66
N ALA A 183 -18.53 3.74 -11.20
CA ALA A 183 -18.61 3.41 -9.79
C ALA A 183 -17.23 3.43 -9.09
N ALA A 184 -16.13 3.31 -9.86
CA ALA A 184 -14.77 3.38 -9.33
C ALA A 184 -14.34 4.81 -8.92
N VAL A 185 -14.96 5.84 -9.52
CA VAL A 185 -14.54 7.24 -9.32
C VAL A 185 -14.77 7.72 -7.89
N ALA A 186 -15.94 7.45 -7.32
CA ALA A 186 -16.30 7.91 -5.97
C ALA A 186 -15.33 7.41 -4.87
N PRO A 187 -15.03 6.10 -4.74
CA PRO A 187 -14.07 5.63 -3.75
C PRO A 187 -12.63 6.12 -4.01
N ALA A 188 -12.21 6.22 -5.28
CA ALA A 188 -10.89 6.76 -5.63
C ALA A 188 -10.75 8.24 -5.26
N ARG A 189 -11.79 9.04 -5.51
CA ARG A 189 -11.85 10.47 -5.20
C ARG A 189 -11.80 10.72 -3.70
N LEU A 190 -12.59 9.97 -2.93
CA LEU A 190 -12.55 10.03 -1.47
C LEU A 190 -11.15 9.72 -0.93
N ALA A 191 -10.48 8.70 -1.48
CA ALA A 191 -9.11 8.34 -1.10
C ALA A 191 -8.10 9.46 -1.44
N TYR A 192 -8.25 10.14 -2.57
CA TYR A 192 -7.40 11.27 -2.95
C TYR A 192 -7.62 12.49 -2.04
N GLU A 193 -8.87 12.91 -1.87
CA GLU A 193 -9.22 14.06 -1.01
C GLU A 193 -8.80 13.83 0.44
N THR A 194 -9.00 12.62 0.97
CA THR A 194 -8.54 12.25 2.32
C THR A 194 -7.02 12.31 2.42
N ALA A 195 -6.29 11.83 1.40
CA ALA A 195 -4.82 11.88 1.40
C ALA A 195 -4.31 13.33 1.38
N VAL A 196 -4.94 14.20 0.60
CA VAL A 196 -4.63 15.64 0.51
C VAL A 196 -4.90 16.33 1.85
N ALA A 197 -6.07 16.09 2.45
CA ALA A 197 -6.43 16.67 3.75
C ALA A 197 -5.51 16.22 4.90
N ARG A 198 -4.88 15.05 4.77
CA ARG A 198 -3.87 14.56 5.71
C ARG A 198 -2.45 14.96 5.37
N HIS A 199 -2.24 15.67 4.27
CA HIS A 199 -0.92 15.99 3.73
C HIS A 199 -0.01 14.76 3.59
N ALA A 200 -0.57 13.58 3.33
CA ALA A 200 0.16 12.32 3.34
C ALA A 200 0.77 12.06 1.95
N ARG A 201 1.98 12.55 1.68
CA ARG A 201 2.56 12.68 0.33
C ARG A 201 2.49 11.39 -0.49
N ARG A 202 2.97 10.28 0.06
CA ARG A 202 2.94 8.97 -0.60
C ARG A 202 1.52 8.52 -0.94
N HIS A 203 0.56 8.79 -0.04
CA HIS A 203 -0.84 8.43 -0.24
C HIS A 203 -1.48 9.34 -1.30
N ILE A 204 -1.13 10.62 -1.35
CA ILE A 204 -1.57 11.56 -2.40
C ILE A 204 -1.15 11.03 -3.77
N VAL A 205 0.13 10.68 -3.94
CA VAL A 205 0.65 10.13 -5.20
C VAL A 205 -0.09 8.85 -5.59
N LYS A 206 -0.18 7.85 -4.70
CA LYS A 206 -0.88 6.59 -5.01
C LYS A 206 -2.36 6.81 -5.31
N SER A 207 -3.05 7.65 -4.53
CA SER A 207 -4.46 8.00 -4.77
C SER A 207 -4.65 8.75 -6.08
N GLY A 208 -3.71 9.62 -6.46
CA GLY A 208 -3.75 10.36 -7.73
C GLY A 208 -3.66 9.42 -8.94
N ILE A 209 -2.78 8.42 -8.88
CA ILE A 209 -2.70 7.37 -9.91
C ILE A 209 -4.03 6.60 -9.99
N VAL A 210 -4.58 6.14 -8.87
CA VAL A 210 -5.83 5.35 -8.85
C VAL A 210 -7.01 6.17 -9.36
N LEU A 211 -7.16 7.42 -8.90
CA LEU A 211 -8.22 8.31 -9.36
C LEU A 211 -8.06 8.64 -10.86
N GLY A 212 -6.83 8.87 -11.32
CA GLY A 212 -6.56 9.12 -12.74
C GLY A 212 -6.98 7.94 -13.63
N VAL A 213 -6.66 6.71 -13.22
CA VAL A 213 -7.11 5.48 -13.92
C VAL A 213 -8.64 5.36 -13.89
N ALA A 214 -9.29 5.63 -12.75
CA ALA A 214 -10.74 5.58 -12.64
C ALA A 214 -11.43 6.63 -13.54
N LEU A 215 -10.90 7.87 -13.59
CA LEU A 215 -11.41 8.93 -14.46
C LEU A 215 -11.25 8.57 -15.94
N LEU A 216 -10.07 8.08 -16.34
CA LEU A 216 -9.82 7.61 -17.69
C LEU A 216 -10.83 6.53 -18.11
N ALA A 217 -10.99 5.50 -17.28
CA ALA A 217 -11.88 4.39 -17.57
C ALA A 217 -13.36 4.83 -17.63
N ALA A 218 -13.75 5.83 -16.83
CA ALA A 218 -15.10 6.40 -16.82
C ALA A 218 -15.32 7.47 -17.90
N GLY A 219 -14.32 7.76 -18.74
CA GLY A 219 -14.39 8.82 -19.75
C GLY A 219 -14.56 10.23 -19.17
N GLN A 220 -14.06 10.47 -17.96
CA GLN A 220 -14.12 11.77 -17.29
C GLN A 220 -12.81 12.56 -17.43
N ASP A 221 -12.94 13.88 -17.47
CA ASP A 221 -11.80 14.79 -17.58
C ASP A 221 -10.90 14.79 -16.33
N GLY A 222 -9.67 15.32 -16.50
CA GLY A 222 -8.72 15.50 -15.39
C GLY A 222 -7.80 14.31 -15.13
N ALA A 223 -7.97 13.19 -15.84
CA ALA A 223 -7.14 12.00 -15.68
C ALA A 223 -5.67 12.28 -16.01
N ARG A 224 -5.40 12.97 -17.13
CA ARG A 224 -4.05 13.29 -17.61
C ARG A 224 -3.31 14.18 -16.62
N GLU A 225 -3.89 15.30 -16.24
CA GLU A 225 -3.29 16.28 -15.32
C GLU A 225 -2.94 15.62 -13.99
N LEU A 226 -3.85 14.80 -13.46
CA LEU A 226 -3.68 14.14 -12.17
C LEU A 226 -2.56 13.10 -12.18
N VAL A 227 -2.49 12.25 -13.23
CA VAL A 227 -1.44 11.22 -13.33
C VAL A 227 -0.07 11.84 -13.60
N LEU A 228 0.01 12.88 -14.44
CA LEU A 228 1.26 13.58 -14.70
C LEU A 228 1.78 14.28 -13.44
N ALA A 229 0.90 14.94 -12.67
CA ALA A 229 1.27 15.50 -11.37
C ALA A 229 1.75 14.42 -10.39
N ALA A 230 1.07 13.26 -10.34
CA ALA A 230 1.48 12.14 -9.50
C ALA A 230 2.83 11.55 -9.93
N ALA A 231 3.12 11.47 -11.23
CA ALA A 231 4.42 11.01 -11.74
C ALA A 231 5.55 11.97 -11.37
N ALA A 232 5.35 13.26 -11.54
CA ALA A 232 6.32 14.30 -11.15
C ALA A 232 6.58 14.30 -9.64
N ASP A 233 5.52 14.20 -8.82
CA ASP A 233 5.68 14.08 -7.36
C ASP A 233 6.38 12.76 -6.98
N ALA A 234 6.04 11.64 -7.62
CA ALA A 234 6.69 10.36 -7.34
C ALA A 234 8.20 10.43 -7.58
N GLU A 235 8.63 11.09 -8.65
CA GLU A 235 10.06 11.32 -8.96
C GLU A 235 10.69 12.29 -7.96
N LYS A 236 10.08 13.45 -7.73
CA LYS A 236 10.57 14.49 -6.81
C LYS A 236 10.82 13.95 -5.40
N TYR A 237 9.98 13.03 -4.94
CA TYR A 237 10.02 12.45 -3.61
C TYR A 237 10.64 11.05 -3.56
N GLU A 238 11.31 10.62 -4.63
CA GLU A 238 12.02 9.32 -4.73
C GLU A 238 11.12 8.12 -4.39
N LEU A 239 9.84 8.21 -4.71
CA LEU A 239 8.86 7.14 -4.51
C LEU A 239 8.95 6.16 -5.68
N ASP A 240 10.12 5.53 -5.86
CA ASP A 240 10.42 4.62 -6.98
C ASP A 240 9.34 3.54 -7.13
N SER A 241 8.76 3.05 -6.02
CA SER A 241 7.68 2.06 -6.03
C SER A 241 6.40 2.53 -6.75
N LEU A 242 6.19 3.84 -6.86
CA LEU A 242 5.05 4.47 -7.53
C LEU A 242 5.45 5.13 -8.85
N SER A 243 6.70 5.60 -8.98
CA SER A 243 7.18 6.32 -10.16
C SER A 243 7.08 5.47 -11.45
N TRP A 244 7.48 4.20 -11.42
CA TRP A 244 7.36 3.32 -12.59
C TRP A 244 5.89 3.07 -12.98
N VAL A 245 4.99 2.98 -12.00
CA VAL A 245 3.54 2.79 -12.23
C VAL A 245 2.93 4.07 -12.81
N ALA A 246 3.22 5.22 -12.21
CA ALA A 246 2.69 6.51 -12.63
C ALA A 246 3.11 6.83 -14.07
N THR A 247 4.39 6.62 -14.41
CA THR A 247 4.90 6.80 -15.77
C THR A 247 4.31 5.77 -16.74
N ARG A 248 4.09 4.52 -16.32
CA ARG A 248 3.40 3.54 -17.18
C ARG A 248 1.99 3.97 -17.53
N VAL A 249 1.23 4.50 -16.58
CA VAL A 249 -0.13 5.01 -16.80
C VAL A 249 -0.10 6.31 -17.62
N ALA A 250 0.88 7.20 -17.37
CA ALA A 250 1.07 8.43 -18.15
C ALA A 250 1.24 8.13 -19.65
N ALA A 251 1.95 7.04 -20.00
CA ALA A 251 2.13 6.63 -21.38
C ALA A 251 0.82 6.29 -22.13
N ASP A 252 -0.23 5.93 -21.41
CA ASP A 252 -1.56 5.64 -21.99
C ASP A 252 -2.44 6.91 -22.05
N LEU A 253 -2.11 7.95 -21.27
CA LEU A 253 -2.85 9.21 -21.15
C LEU A 253 -2.28 10.35 -21.99
N ASP A 254 -0.99 10.28 -22.36
CA ASP A 254 -0.31 11.34 -23.07
C ASP A 254 0.48 10.80 -24.27
N PRO A 255 -0.18 10.61 -25.43
CA PRO A 255 0.43 10.00 -26.61
C PRO A 255 1.69 10.72 -27.10
N GLY A 256 1.79 12.03 -26.90
CA GLY A 256 2.95 12.83 -27.32
C GLY A 256 4.24 12.54 -26.55
N GLY A 257 4.13 12.05 -25.31
CA GLY A 257 5.26 11.66 -24.46
C GLY A 257 5.37 10.15 -24.21
N ALA A 258 4.56 9.33 -24.89
CA ALA A 258 4.34 7.94 -24.50
C ALA A 258 5.61 7.07 -24.53
N GLU A 259 6.52 7.29 -25.49
CA GLU A 259 7.80 6.57 -25.55
C GLU A 259 8.74 6.95 -24.40
N GLU A 260 8.82 8.24 -24.07
CA GLU A 260 9.61 8.74 -22.94
C GLU A 260 9.08 8.16 -21.62
N TYR A 261 7.76 8.18 -21.42
CA TYR A 261 7.13 7.60 -20.24
C TYR A 261 7.35 6.09 -20.13
N ARG A 262 7.23 5.33 -21.23
CA ARG A 262 7.53 3.89 -21.25
C ARG A 262 9.01 3.64 -20.92
N PHE A 263 9.92 4.38 -21.54
CA PHE A 263 11.35 4.25 -21.26
C PHE A 263 11.67 4.54 -19.80
N ARG A 264 11.13 5.63 -19.23
CA ARG A 264 11.31 5.99 -17.82
C ARG A 264 10.74 4.92 -16.89
N SER A 265 9.55 4.41 -17.18
CA SER A 265 8.92 3.32 -16.42
C SER A 265 9.83 2.08 -16.38
N HIS A 266 10.39 1.66 -17.52
CA HIS A 266 11.31 0.53 -17.61
C HIS A 266 12.61 0.76 -16.83
N GLN A 267 13.19 1.97 -16.91
CA GLN A 267 14.40 2.31 -16.16
C GLN A 267 14.18 2.23 -14.64
N VAL A 268 13.10 2.83 -14.13
CA VAL A 268 12.79 2.83 -12.70
C VAL A 268 12.45 1.42 -12.24
N LEU A 269 11.62 0.68 -12.99
CA LEU A 269 11.30 -0.72 -12.68
C LEU A 269 12.55 -1.60 -12.64
N HIS A 270 13.48 -1.44 -13.59
CA HIS A 270 14.75 -2.15 -13.58
C HIS A 270 15.56 -1.85 -12.31
N ALA A 271 15.64 -0.58 -11.90
CA ALA A 271 16.31 -0.19 -10.66
C ALA A 271 15.64 -0.81 -9.41
N VAL A 272 14.31 -0.77 -9.34
CA VAL A 272 13.53 -1.40 -8.27
C VAL A 272 13.78 -2.91 -8.19
N LEU A 273 13.79 -3.60 -9.33
CA LEU A 273 14.03 -5.05 -9.38
C LEU A 273 15.43 -5.44 -8.92
N ARG A 274 16.46 -4.62 -9.18
CA ARG A 274 17.81 -4.83 -8.62
C ARG A 274 17.86 -4.74 -7.09
N HIS A 275 16.88 -4.07 -6.49
CA HIS A 275 16.72 -3.97 -5.05
C HIS A 275 15.64 -4.91 -4.49
N ALA A 276 15.14 -5.87 -5.28
CA ALA A 276 14.27 -6.95 -4.81
C ALA A 276 15.09 -8.20 -4.47
N ASP A 277 14.53 -9.10 -3.65
CA ASP A 277 15.16 -10.42 -3.45
C ASP A 277 14.99 -11.31 -4.70
N PRO A 278 15.88 -12.30 -4.91
CA PRO A 278 15.88 -13.11 -6.13
C PRO A 278 14.58 -13.89 -6.39
N CYS A 279 13.85 -14.27 -5.34
CA CYS A 279 12.59 -15.00 -5.47
C CYS A 279 11.52 -14.09 -6.07
N VAL A 280 11.38 -12.88 -5.55
CA VAL A 280 10.39 -11.91 -6.06
C VAL A 280 10.77 -11.38 -7.44
N MET A 281 12.06 -11.20 -7.71
CA MET A 281 12.53 -10.82 -9.04
C MET A 281 12.07 -11.85 -10.09
N ARG A 282 12.21 -13.15 -9.81
CA ARG A 282 11.74 -14.21 -10.71
C ARG A 282 10.23 -14.14 -10.95
N ILE A 283 9.44 -13.95 -9.88
CA ILE A 283 7.99 -13.81 -9.99
C ILE A 283 7.61 -12.58 -10.84
N ALA A 284 8.31 -11.45 -10.65
CA ALA A 284 8.04 -10.23 -11.41
C ALA A 284 8.24 -10.44 -12.93
N HIS A 285 9.27 -11.19 -13.34
CA HIS A 285 9.51 -11.51 -14.75
C HIS A 285 8.42 -12.38 -15.41
N GLU A 286 7.68 -13.15 -14.62
CA GLU A 286 6.60 -14.03 -15.07
C GLU A 286 5.21 -13.42 -14.82
N SER A 287 5.14 -12.29 -14.13
CA SER A 287 3.89 -11.68 -13.70
C SER A 287 3.23 -10.89 -14.83
N PRO A 288 1.91 -11.08 -15.08
CA PRO A 288 1.18 -10.24 -16.02
C PRO A 288 1.00 -8.79 -15.50
N TRP A 289 1.28 -8.55 -14.22
CA TRP A 289 1.14 -7.24 -13.57
C TRP A 289 2.40 -6.36 -13.67
N VAL A 290 3.51 -6.90 -14.17
CA VAL A 290 4.79 -6.20 -14.23
C VAL A 290 5.34 -6.24 -15.66
N PRO A 291 5.44 -5.11 -16.37
CA PRO A 291 5.90 -5.06 -17.75
C PRO A 291 7.44 -5.14 -17.83
N VAL A 292 8.03 -6.27 -17.44
CA VAL A 292 9.50 -6.43 -17.41
C VAL A 292 10.10 -6.66 -18.80
N ARG A 293 9.28 -6.99 -19.81
CA ARG A 293 9.69 -7.14 -21.20
C ARG A 293 9.30 -5.90 -22.00
N PRO A 294 10.15 -5.40 -22.92
CA PRO A 294 9.71 -4.40 -23.88
C PRO A 294 8.55 -5.00 -24.69
N GLY A 295 7.40 -4.33 -24.59
CA GLY A 295 6.22 -4.59 -25.43
C GLY A 295 6.31 -3.84 -26.74
#